data_AF-A0A6V7VIT6-F1
#
_entry.id   AF-A0A6V7VIT6-F1
#
_cell.length_a   1.000
_cell.length_b   1.000
_cell.length_c   1.000
_cell.angle_alpha   90.00
_cell.angle_beta   90.00
_cell.angle_gamma   90.00
#
_symmetry.space_group_name_H-M   'P 1'
#
loop_
_entity.id
_entity.type
_entity.pdbx_description
1 polymer ?
#
loop_
_entity_poly.entity_id
_entity_poly.type
_entity_poly.pdbx_seq_one_letter_code
_entity_poly.pdbx_strand_id
1 'polypeptide(L)'
;MAYSGIAATQLQKGRTLHNRFKLPLNIKKTSTSGIEIKSKEAEEIKNTDIFVWDEAPMASRFTLDIIDKKLKEIMNNQMPFGGKIFVLSGDFRQCLPIKEFGTRSEIIDLLIKNSFLGIIF
;
A
#
# COMPACT_ATOMS: atom_id res chain seq x y z
N MET A 1 -1.93 -4.58 8.88
CA MET A 1 -1.02 -3.41 8.68
C MET A 1 -1.87 -2.18 8.43
N ALA A 2 -1.34 -0.97 8.62
CA ALA A 2 -2.09 0.27 8.40
C ALA A 2 -1.23 1.36 7.76
N TYR A 3 -1.88 2.43 7.26
CA TYR A 3 -1.15 3.55 6.67
C TYR A 3 -0.48 4.44 7.73
N SER A 4 -1.21 4.79 8.81
CA SER A 4 -0.71 5.61 9.92
C SER A 4 -0.13 4.77 11.06
N GLY A 5 0.78 5.37 11.83
CA GLY A 5 1.35 4.74 13.03
C GLY A 5 0.32 4.48 14.13
N ILE A 6 -0.63 5.41 14.32
CA ILE A 6 -1.68 5.29 15.34
C ILE A 6 -2.61 4.11 15.03
N ALA A 7 -3.03 3.97 13.78
CA ALA A 7 -3.86 2.85 13.34
C ALA A 7 -3.09 1.53 13.43
N ALA A 8 -1.80 1.52 13.09
CA ALA A 8 -0.98 0.31 13.20
C ALA A 8 -0.84 -0.18 14.66
N THR A 9 -0.77 0.72 15.64
CA THR A 9 -0.68 0.36 17.08
C THR A 9 -1.93 -0.35 17.59
N GLN A 10 -3.10 -0.09 16.98
CA GLN A 10 -4.36 -0.74 17.37
C GLN A 10 -4.45 -2.20 16.89
N LEU A 11 -3.61 -2.60 15.94
CA LEU A 11 -3.54 -3.97 15.44
C LEU A 11 -2.54 -4.80 16.27
N GLN A 12 -2.90 -6.03 16.61
CA GLN A 12 -2.00 -6.95 17.29
C GLN A 12 -0.78 -7.25 16.39
N LYS A 13 0.44 -6.94 16.87
CA LYS A 13 1.68 -6.97 16.07
C LYS A 13 1.63 -6.12 14.80
N GLY A 14 0.81 -5.07 14.80
CA GLY A 14 0.64 -4.17 13.67
C GLY A 14 1.94 -3.46 13.28
N ARG A 15 2.09 -3.24 11.98
CA ARG A 15 3.17 -2.44 11.40
C ARG A 15 2.57 -1.46 10.39
N THR A 16 3.23 -0.32 10.22
CA THR A 16 2.88 0.61 9.14
C THR A 16 3.29 0.05 7.79
N LEU A 17 2.58 0.45 6.74
CA LEU A 17 2.97 0.12 5.36
C LEU A 17 4.37 0.60 5.01
N HIS A 18 4.71 1.82 5.45
CA HIS A 18 6.01 2.42 5.24
C HIS A 18 7.14 1.54 5.79
N ASN A 19 6.92 0.95 6.97
CA ASN A 19 7.87 0.02 7.56
C ASN A 19 7.87 -1.33 6.84
N ARG A 20 6.70 -1.94 6.60
CA ARG A 20 6.60 -3.28 6.00
C ARG A 20 7.17 -3.34 4.59
N PHE A 21 6.94 -2.30 3.79
CA PHE A 21 7.35 -2.24 2.39
C PHE A 21 8.54 -1.32 2.12
N LYS A 22 9.22 -0.79 3.15
CA LYS A 22 10.30 0.22 3.02
C LYS A 22 9.94 1.32 2.01
N LEU A 23 8.75 1.90 2.18
CA LEU A 23 8.27 2.95 1.27
C LEU A 23 8.96 4.28 1.59
N PRO A 24 9.31 5.08 0.57
CA PRO A 24 9.80 6.44 0.78
C PRO A 24 8.69 7.31 1.40
N LEU A 25 9.08 8.28 2.25
CA LEU A 25 8.11 9.20 2.87
C LEU A 25 7.40 10.09 1.84
N ASN A 26 8.15 10.56 0.83
CA ASN A 26 7.60 11.35 -0.27
C ASN A 26 7.26 10.44 -1.45
N ILE A 27 6.03 9.91 -1.45
CA ILE A 27 5.53 9.03 -2.49
C ILE A 27 5.15 9.84 -3.74
N LYS A 28 5.85 9.56 -4.85
CA LYS A 28 5.56 10.08 -6.19
C LYS A 28 5.28 8.91 -7.14
N LYS A 29 4.72 9.19 -8.32
CA LYS A 29 4.45 8.18 -9.36
C LYS A 29 5.69 7.34 -9.77
N THR A 30 6.88 7.93 -9.68
CA THR A 30 8.16 7.31 -10.03
C THR A 30 8.87 6.65 -8.85
N SER A 31 8.33 6.78 -7.63
CA SER A 31 8.91 6.18 -6.44
C SER A 31 8.84 4.65 -6.51
N THR A 32 9.77 4.00 -5.82
CA THR A 32 9.84 2.55 -5.68
C THR A 32 10.06 2.16 -4.22
N SER A 33 9.73 0.92 -3.88
CA SER A 33 10.01 0.37 -2.55
C SER A 33 11.51 0.05 -2.43
N GLY A 34 12.09 0.35 -1.25
CA GLY A 34 13.47 0.04 -0.92
C GLY A 34 13.73 -1.40 -0.49
N ILE A 35 12.78 -2.33 -0.67
CA ILE A 35 13.00 -3.75 -0.40
C ILE A 35 13.91 -4.34 -1.50
N GLU A 36 15.00 -4.97 -1.07
CA GLU A 36 15.85 -5.80 -1.94
C GLU A 36 15.26 -7.21 -2.06
N ILE A 37 15.26 -7.79 -3.27
CA ILE A 37 14.62 -9.08 -3.57
C ILE A 37 15.16 -10.24 -2.71
N LYS A 38 16.44 -10.16 -2.33
CA LYS A 38 17.16 -11.19 -1.56
C LYS A 38 17.20 -10.91 -0.05
N SER A 39 16.50 -9.88 0.42
CA SER A 39 16.51 -9.53 1.84
C SER A 39 15.59 -10.44 2.65
N LYS A 40 15.81 -10.48 3.97
CA LYS A 40 14.96 -11.22 4.91
C LYS A 40 13.50 -10.74 4.86
N GLU A 41 13.27 -9.45 4.65
CA GLU A 41 11.92 -8.90 4.51
C GLU A 41 11.22 -9.38 3.25
N ALA A 42 11.95 -9.54 2.13
CA ALA A 42 11.38 -10.11 0.91
C ALA A 42 11.00 -11.59 1.11
N GLU A 43 11.80 -12.35 1.86
CA GLU A 43 11.47 -13.72 2.24
C GLU A 43 10.23 -13.80 3.14
N GLU A 44 10.13 -12.92 4.14
CA GLU A 44 8.92 -12.81 4.97
C GLU A 44 7.67 -12.48 4.13
N ILE A 45 7.80 -11.62 3.12
CA ILE A 45 6.72 -11.27 2.19
C ILE A 45 6.33 -12.49 1.33
N LYS A 46 7.30 -13.26 0.82
CA LYS A 46 7.05 -14.50 0.07
C LYS A 46 6.27 -15.52 0.89
N ASN A 47 6.61 -15.65 2.17
CA ASN A 47 5.97 -16.58 3.10
C ASN A 47 4.62 -16.07 3.65
N THR A 48 4.23 -14.83 3.34
CA THR A 48 2.93 -14.28 3.74
C THR A 48 1.88 -14.59 2.67
N ASP A 49 0.76 -15.20 3.02
CA ASP A 49 -0.30 -15.52 2.06
C ASP A 49 -1.34 -14.40 1.90
N ILE A 50 -1.65 -13.73 3.01
CA ILE A 50 -2.70 -12.71 3.08
C ILE A 50 -2.16 -11.45 3.74
N PHE A 51 -2.39 -10.32 3.10
CA PHE A 51 -2.10 -8.99 3.62
C PHE A 51 -3.42 -8.28 3.94
N VAL A 52 -3.64 -8.00 5.22
CA VAL A 52 -4.78 -7.19 5.66
C VAL A 52 -4.31 -5.78 5.93
N TRP A 53 -4.84 -4.83 5.17
CA TRP A 53 -4.52 -3.41 5.29
C TRP A 53 -5.74 -2.64 5.79
N ASP A 54 -5.64 -2.14 7.01
CA ASP A 54 -6.61 -1.24 7.63
C ASP A 54 -6.34 0.25 7.37
N GLU A 55 -7.40 1.06 7.35
CA GLU A 55 -7.36 2.47 6.94
C GLU A 55 -6.73 2.68 5.55
N ALA A 56 -7.06 1.81 4.60
CA ALA A 56 -6.59 1.90 3.22
C ALA A 56 -6.91 3.23 2.53
N PRO A 57 -8.11 3.83 2.68
CA PRO A 57 -8.48 5.07 1.99
C PRO A 57 -7.54 6.27 2.24
N MET A 58 -6.79 6.25 3.35
CA MET A 58 -5.84 7.30 3.70
C MET A 58 -4.60 7.32 2.79
N ALA A 59 -4.31 6.24 2.08
CA ALA A 59 -3.15 6.18 1.19
C ALA A 59 -3.45 6.64 -0.22
N SER A 60 -2.41 7.20 -0.84
CA SER A 60 -2.46 7.53 -2.26
C SER A 60 -2.53 6.27 -3.12
N ARG A 61 -3.15 6.37 -4.31
CA ARG A 61 -3.08 5.32 -5.33
C ARG A 61 -1.64 4.91 -5.69
N PHE A 62 -0.69 5.84 -5.62
CA PHE A 62 0.72 5.55 -5.89
C PHE A 62 1.31 4.58 -4.88
N THR A 63 0.85 4.63 -3.62
CA THR A 63 1.24 3.67 -2.59
C THR A 63 0.86 2.24 -3.00
N LEU A 64 -0.36 2.04 -3.51
CA LEU A 64 -0.79 0.75 -4.03
C LEU A 64 0.01 0.30 -5.25
N ASP A 65 0.23 1.19 -6.21
CA ASP A 65 0.98 0.87 -7.43
C ASP A 65 2.42 0.44 -7.12
N ILE A 66 3.07 1.06 -6.13
CA ILE A 66 4.43 0.70 -5.69
C ILE A 66 4.44 -0.66 -5.02
N ILE A 67 3.46 -0.93 -4.15
CA ILE A 67 3.33 -2.23 -3.46
C ILE A 67 3.08 -3.34 -4.48
N ASP A 68 2.16 -3.16 -5.42
CA ASP A 68 1.87 -4.13 -6.48
C ASP A 68 3.10 -4.44 -7.32
N LYS A 69 3.81 -3.41 -7.82
CA LYS A 69 5.05 -3.58 -8.57
C LYS A 69 6.11 -4.35 -7.79
N LYS A 70 6.32 -4.00 -6.52
CA LYS A 70 7.31 -4.66 -5.68
C LYS A 70 6.93 -6.11 -5.38
N LEU A 71 5.65 -6.41 -5.17
CA LEU A 71 5.18 -7.78 -4.95
C LEU A 71 5.34 -8.63 -6.21
N LYS A 72 5.03 -8.09 -7.39
CA LYS A 72 5.29 -8.77 -8.67
C LYS A 72 6.77 -9.10 -8.85
N GLU A 73 7.64 -8.16 -8.50
CA GLU A 73 9.10 -8.34 -8.52
C GLU A 73 9.57 -9.42 -7.53
N ILE A 74 9.11 -9.38 -6.27
CA ILE A 74 9.49 -10.34 -5.23
C ILE A 74 9.00 -11.74 -5.57
N MET A 75 7.74 -11.87 -6.01
CA MET A 75 7.10 -13.15 -6.31
C MET A 75 7.47 -13.70 -7.69
N ASN A 76 8.11 -12.88 -8.54
CA ASN A 76 8.33 -13.17 -9.95
C ASN A 76 7.04 -13.63 -10.66
N ASN A 77 5.93 -12.94 -10.36
CA ASN A 77 4.59 -13.25 -10.85
C ASN A 77 3.88 -11.96 -11.27
N GLN A 78 3.34 -11.91 -12.49
CA GLN A 78 2.69 -10.72 -13.04
C GLN A 78 1.22 -10.57 -12.66
N MET A 79 0.66 -11.52 -11.92
CA MET A 79 -0.67 -11.38 -11.32
C MET A 79 -0.71 -10.16 -10.38
N PRO A 80 -1.89 -9.54 -10.18
CA PRO A 80 -2.06 -8.47 -9.19
C PRO A 80 -1.50 -8.89 -7.82
N PHE A 81 -0.76 -7.98 -7.19
CA PHE A 81 -0.06 -8.19 -5.92
C PHE A 81 0.87 -9.42 -5.91
N GLY A 82 1.41 -9.81 -7.06
CA GLY A 82 2.27 -11.00 -7.19
C GLY A 82 1.52 -12.32 -6.93
N GLY A 83 0.18 -12.31 -7.05
CA GLY A 83 -0.68 -13.46 -6.73
C GLY A 83 -0.99 -13.61 -5.24
N LYS A 84 -0.62 -12.63 -4.41
CA LYS A 84 -0.96 -12.60 -2.98
C LYS A 84 -2.35 -12.02 -2.77
N ILE A 85 -3.01 -12.46 -1.71
CA ILE A 85 -4.32 -11.92 -1.32
C ILE A 85 -4.10 -10.62 -0.55
N PHE A 86 -4.68 -9.53 -1.05
CA PHE A 86 -4.75 -8.27 -0.33
C PHE A 86 -6.19 -8.03 0.10
N VAL A 87 -6.41 -7.66 1.36
CA VAL A 87 -7.71 -7.27 1.90
C VAL A 87 -7.58 -5.83 2.38
N LEU A 88 -8.28 -4.91 1.71
CA LEU A 88 -8.32 -3.50 2.08
C LEU A 88 -9.54 -3.22 2.96
N SER A 89 -9.30 -2.67 4.14
CA SER A 89 -10.29 -2.23 5.12
C SER A 89 -10.16 -0.72 5.34
N GLY A 90 -11.26 -0.06 5.65
CA GLY A 90 -11.31 1.36 5.98
C GLY A 90 -12.57 2.06 5.46
N ASP A 91 -12.94 3.17 6.08
CA ASP A 91 -14.09 3.97 5.65
C ASP A 91 -13.65 5.11 4.73
N PHE A 92 -14.02 5.03 3.45
CA PHE A 92 -13.73 6.07 2.46
C PHE A 92 -14.38 7.43 2.78
N ARG A 93 -15.27 7.51 3.77
CA ARG A 93 -15.92 8.73 4.24
C ARG A 93 -15.17 9.41 5.39
N GLN A 94 -14.17 8.77 6.01
CA GLN A 94 -13.52 9.28 7.21
C GLN A 94 -12.29 10.16 6.91
N CYS A 95 -11.36 9.72 6.04
CA CYS A 95 -10.19 10.52 5.65
C CYS A 95 -9.72 10.18 4.22
N LEU A 96 -9.66 11.19 3.34
CA LEU A 96 -9.05 11.08 2.00
C LEU A 96 -7.53 11.27 2.09
N PRO A 97 -6.74 10.86 1.07
CA PRO A 97 -5.31 11.11 1.02
C PRO A 97 -5.02 12.61 1.12
N ILE A 98 -4.10 12.97 2.02
CA ILE A 98 -3.77 14.38 2.27
C ILE A 98 -2.73 14.83 1.24
N LYS A 99 -3.07 15.89 0.50
CA LYS A 99 -2.14 16.64 -0.36
C LYS A 99 -2.16 18.10 0.06
N GLU A 100 -1.04 18.60 0.61
CA GLU A 100 -0.91 20.01 0.96
C GLU A 100 -1.13 20.88 -0.29
N PHE A 101 -1.98 21.91 -0.15
CA PHE A 101 -2.37 22.84 -1.23
C PHE A 101 -3.00 22.18 -2.48
N GLY A 102 -3.49 20.95 -2.37
CA GLY A 102 -4.14 20.24 -3.48
C GLY A 102 -5.57 20.72 -3.73
N THR A 103 -5.96 20.79 -5.01
CA THR A 103 -7.35 21.01 -5.42
C THR A 103 -8.21 19.77 -5.18
N ARG A 104 -9.54 19.94 -5.13
CA ARG A 104 -10.48 18.83 -4.98
C ARG A 104 -10.29 17.75 -6.06
N SER A 105 -10.02 18.14 -7.31
CA SER A 105 -9.77 17.21 -8.41
C SER A 105 -8.52 16.37 -8.15
N GLU A 106 -7.43 16.99 -7.70
CA GLU A 106 -6.19 16.28 -7.41
C GLU A 106 -6.32 15.31 -6.24
N ILE A 107 -7.12 15.65 -5.23
CA ILE A 107 -7.42 14.74 -4.11
C ILE A 107 -8.22 13.53 -4.62
N ILE A 108 -9.21 13.75 -5.49
CA ILE A 108 -9.98 12.67 -6.12
C ILE A 108 -9.07 11.78 -6.97
N ASP A 109 -8.19 12.35 -7.77
CA ASP A 109 -7.23 11.60 -8.60
C ASP A 109 -6.23 10.79 -7.78
N LEU A 110 -6.01 11.13 -6.51
CA LEU A 110 -5.14 10.37 -5.62
C LEU A 110 -5.83 9.18 -4.96
N LEU A 111 -7.17 9.07 -5.06
CA LEU A 111 -7.92 8.00 -4.41
C LEU A 111 -7.57 6.63 -4.99
N ILE A 112 -7.53 5.64 -4.10
CA ILE A 112 -7.37 4.23 -4.45
C ILE A 112 -8.43 3.76 -5.46
N LYS A 113 -9.65 4.30 -5.39
CA LYS A 113 -10.74 4.00 -6.34
C LYS A 113 -10.39 4.32 -7.79
N ASN A 114 -9.47 5.26 -8.00
CA ASN A 114 -8.97 5.63 -9.33
C ASN A 114 -7.71 4.85 -9.75
N SER A 115 -7.26 3.87 -8.95
CA SER A 115 -6.25 2.89 -9.38
C SER A 115 -6.91 1.76 -10.15
N PHE A 116 -6.20 1.22 -11.15
CA PHE A 116 -6.57 -0.01 -11.85
C PHE A 116 -6.74 -1.20 -10.88
N LEU A 117 -6.02 -1.17 -9.75
CA LEU A 117 -6.11 -2.17 -8.68
C LEU A 117 -7.34 -2.00 -7.78
N GLY A 118 -8.02 -0.84 -7.84
CA GLY A 118 -9.23 -0.56 -7.06
C GLY A 118 -10.46 -1.34 -7.55
N ILE A 119 -10.42 -1.90 -8.76
CA ILE A 119 -11.49 -2.74 -9.36
C ILE A 119 -11.47 -4.18 -8.81
N ILE A 120 -10.42 -4.56 -8.07
CA ILE A 120 -10.22 -5.94 -7.56
C ILE A 120 -10.90 -6.14 -6.19
N PHE A 121 -11.71 -5.18 -5.73
CA PHE A 121 -12.41 -5.19 -4.43
C PHE A 121 -13.91 -4.98 -4.58
#